data_AF-A0AAU2ENZ5-F1
#
_entry.id   AF-A0AAU2ENZ5-F1
#
_cell.length_a   1.000
_cell.length_b   1.000
_cell.length_c   1.000
_cell.angle_alpha   90.00
_cell.angle_beta   90.00
_cell.angle_gamma   90.00
#
_symmetry.space_group_name_H-M   'P 1'
#
loop_
_entity.id
_entity.type
_entity.pdbx_description
1 polymer ?
#
loop_
_entity_poly.entity_id
_entity_poly.type
_entity_poly.pdbx_seq_one_letter_code
_entity_poly.pdbx_strand_id
1 'polypeptide(L)'
;MSTNRTRSRRTYGRAPLQLSKLNVADISMLPGVQIAIVCRECRTWRRIVGSTDCRVIGHERDNERGEQTGRCPGGNQQVEVDIAPERWAARLRRQQLDALPAPTRRAATQHYKPLPAQPGPVHLMPTPRPEVEYTSSERIQQWADVLGAAEDMNQRRAEPLLGDIIGPIRGLEVPTDRPSRAA
;
A
#
# COMPACT_ATOMS: atom_id res chain seq x y z
N MET A 1 -7.95 18.34 61.10
CA MET A 1 -9.17 17.88 60.39
C MET A 1 -8.80 17.57 58.95
N SER A 2 -8.55 16.29 58.63
CA SER A 2 -8.22 15.87 57.26
C SER A 2 -9.51 15.85 56.44
N THR A 3 -9.70 16.86 55.58
CA THR A 3 -10.84 16.90 54.65
C THR A 3 -10.65 15.80 53.62
N ASN A 4 -11.34 14.67 53.83
CA ASN A 4 -11.41 13.56 52.89
C ASN A 4 -12.20 14.02 51.66
N ARG A 5 -11.52 14.68 50.71
CA ARG A 5 -12.12 15.23 49.50
C ARG A 5 -12.42 14.08 48.55
N THR A 6 -13.60 13.49 48.67
CA THR A 6 -14.10 12.48 47.73
C THR A 6 -14.00 13.05 46.32
N ARG A 7 -13.07 12.52 45.52
CA ARG A 7 -12.88 12.92 44.13
C ARG A 7 -14.08 12.41 43.35
N SER A 8 -15.13 13.22 43.22
CA SER A 8 -16.26 12.88 42.35
C SER A 8 -15.71 12.66 40.94
N ARG A 9 -15.87 11.44 40.43
CA ARG A 9 -15.51 11.08 39.06
C ARG A 9 -16.40 11.91 38.15
N ARG A 10 -15.89 13.06 37.69
CA ARG A 10 -16.63 14.00 36.83
C ARG A 10 -16.73 13.41 35.43
N THR A 11 -17.69 12.51 35.25
CA THR A 11 -18.22 12.13 33.94
C THR A 11 -19.19 13.23 33.53
N TYR A 12 -18.93 13.90 32.40
CA TYR A 12 -19.73 15.05 31.96
C TYR A 12 -21.15 14.70 31.50
N GLY A 13 -21.69 13.52 31.86
CA GLY A 13 -23.05 13.06 31.52
C GLY A 13 -23.37 12.97 30.04
N ARG A 14 -22.39 13.23 29.15
CA ARG A 14 -22.58 13.21 27.70
C ARG A 14 -22.66 11.78 27.21
N ALA A 15 -23.50 11.58 26.20
CA ALA A 15 -23.58 10.30 25.50
C ALA A 15 -22.20 9.88 24.96
N PRO A 16 -21.88 8.57 25.01
CA PRO A 16 -20.68 8.03 24.40
C PRO A 16 -20.59 8.42 22.92
N LEU A 17 -19.37 8.76 22.50
CA LEU A 17 -19.10 9.16 21.13
C LEU A 17 -18.73 7.92 20.30
N GLN A 18 -19.56 7.59 19.31
CA GLN A 18 -19.28 6.49 18.38
C GLN A 18 -18.30 6.93 17.31
N LEU A 19 -17.21 6.19 17.13
CA LEU A 19 -16.17 6.52 16.15
C LEU A 19 -16.67 6.34 14.70
N SER A 20 -17.59 5.42 14.44
CA SER A 20 -18.17 5.25 13.10
C SER A 20 -18.93 6.49 12.59
N LYS A 21 -19.51 7.27 13.51
CA LYS A 21 -20.30 8.48 13.24
C LYS A 21 -19.45 9.74 13.07
N LEU A 22 -18.18 9.70 13.45
CA LEU A 22 -17.25 10.80 13.23
C LEU A 22 -16.76 10.84 11.79
N ASN A 23 -16.23 12.00 11.40
CA ASN A 23 -15.44 12.11 10.19
C ASN A 23 -14.18 11.26 10.33
N VAL A 24 -13.86 10.51 9.27
CA VAL A 24 -12.75 9.55 9.26
C VAL A 24 -11.41 10.28 9.35
N ALA A 25 -11.34 11.50 8.82
CA ALA A 25 -10.18 12.39 8.91
C ALA A 25 -9.92 12.94 10.33
N ASP A 26 -10.94 12.94 11.20
CA ASP A 26 -10.85 13.42 12.58
C ASP A 26 -10.46 12.29 13.56
N ILE A 27 -10.11 11.12 13.04
CA ILE A 27 -9.76 9.92 13.79
C ILE A 27 -8.42 9.40 13.28
N SER A 28 -7.55 8.97 14.19
CA SER A 28 -6.33 8.23 13.89
C SER A 28 -6.38 6.87 14.56
N MET A 29 -6.41 5.81 13.76
CA MET A 29 -6.38 4.40 14.19
C MET A 29 -5.24 3.63 13.52
N LEU A 30 -4.06 4.26 13.44
CA LEU A 30 -2.89 3.60 12.86
C LEU A 30 -2.52 2.34 13.67
N PRO A 31 -2.27 1.20 13.00
CA PRO A 31 -1.90 -0.03 13.68
C PRO A 31 -0.60 0.17 14.48
N GLY A 32 -0.58 -0.28 15.74
CA GLY A 32 0.55 -0.11 16.64
C GLY A 32 0.65 1.27 17.32
N VAL A 33 -0.22 2.23 16.97
CA VAL A 33 -0.26 3.56 17.60
C VAL A 33 -1.52 3.69 18.45
N GLN A 34 -1.43 4.45 19.54
CA GLN A 34 -2.58 4.75 20.38
C GLN A 34 -3.62 5.56 19.61
N ILE A 35 -4.89 5.15 19.69
CA ILE A 35 -5.99 5.81 18.99
C ILE A 35 -6.11 7.26 19.46
N ALA A 36 -6.23 8.18 18.51
CA ALA A 36 -6.44 9.60 18.76
C ALA A 36 -7.62 10.14 17.97
N ILE A 37 -8.29 11.15 18.52
CA ILE A 37 -9.39 11.85 17.86
C ILE A 37 -9.25 13.36 17.99
N VAL A 38 -9.82 14.09 17.05
CA VAL A 38 -9.99 15.54 17.16
C VAL A 38 -11.13 15.83 18.14
N CYS A 39 -10.85 16.63 19.16
CA CYS A 39 -11.89 17.06 20.10
C CYS A 39 -12.89 17.99 19.39
N ARG A 40 -14.20 17.72 19.50
CA ARG A 40 -15.25 18.54 18.84
C ARG A 40 -15.34 19.98 19.34
N GLU A 41 -14.85 20.24 20.55
CA GLU A 41 -14.97 21.53 21.23
C GLU A 41 -13.77 22.44 20.96
N CYS A 42 -12.54 21.93 21.07
CA CYS A 42 -11.31 22.70 20.87
C CYS A 42 -10.58 22.38 19.56
N ARG A 43 -11.07 21.42 18.76
CA ARG A 43 -10.49 20.98 17.48
C ARG A 43 -9.01 20.56 17.52
N THR A 44 -8.52 20.21 18.70
CA THR A 44 -7.16 19.67 18.88
C THR A 44 -7.16 18.15 18.87
N TRP A 45 -6.11 17.54 18.34
CA TRP A 45 -5.86 16.10 18.44
C TRP A 45 -5.62 15.67 19.89
N ARG A 46 -6.36 14.66 20.34
CA ARG A 46 -6.30 14.13 21.71
C ARG A 46 -6.30 12.61 21.70
N ARG A 47 -5.53 12.03 22.61
CA ARG A 47 -5.42 10.58 22.76
C ARG A 47 -6.66 10.02 23.48
N ILE A 48 -7.07 8.83 23.07
CA ILE A 48 -8.05 8.02 23.78
C ILE A 48 -7.29 7.11 24.74
N VAL A 49 -7.74 7.06 25.99
CA VAL A 49 -7.15 6.26 27.06
C VAL A 49 -8.19 5.28 27.59
N GLY A 50 -7.76 4.07 27.93
CA GLY A 50 -8.60 2.99 28.42
C GLY A 50 -8.66 1.82 27.44
N SER A 51 -8.76 0.60 27.96
CA SER A 51 -8.95 -0.62 27.17
C SER A 51 -10.42 -1.00 27.05
N THR A 52 -11.15 -0.99 28.17
CA THR A 52 -12.60 -1.25 28.25
C THR A 52 -13.42 0.04 28.24
N ASP A 53 -13.04 1.01 29.09
CA ASP A 53 -13.67 2.34 29.18
C ASP A 53 -12.86 3.37 28.39
N CYS A 54 -12.95 3.33 27.07
CA CYS A 54 -12.28 4.30 26.20
C CYS A 54 -12.80 5.72 26.47
N ARG A 55 -11.89 6.66 26.76
CA ARG A 55 -12.23 8.08 26.99
C ARG A 55 -11.18 9.02 26.45
N VAL A 56 -11.60 10.20 26.03
CA VAL A 56 -10.69 11.29 25.64
C VAL A 56 -9.93 11.77 26.87
N ILE A 57 -8.61 11.90 26.76
CA ILE A 57 -7.81 12.44 27.87
C ILE A 57 -8.28 13.85 28.24
N GLY A 58 -8.37 14.12 29.55
CA GLY A 58 -8.66 15.47 30.04
C GLY A 58 -7.58 16.44 29.54
N HIS A 59 -8.00 17.53 28.93
CA HIS A 59 -7.12 18.54 28.35
C HIS A 59 -7.70 19.93 28.53
N GLU A 60 -6.85 20.92 28.30
CA GLU A 60 -7.20 22.34 28.35
C GLU A 60 -7.56 22.84 26.95
N ARG A 61 -8.37 23.89 26.93
CA ARG A 61 -8.79 24.59 25.72
C ARG A 61 -8.00 25.88 25.64
N ASP A 62 -7.42 26.11 24.47
CA ASP A 62 -6.80 27.38 24.13
C ASP A 62 -7.85 28.30 23.50
N ASN A 63 -7.76 29.60 23.78
CA ASN A 63 -8.57 30.61 23.09
C ASN A 63 -7.96 30.95 21.72
N GLU A 64 -8.63 31.80 20.94
CA GLU A 64 -8.15 32.25 19.62
C GLU A 64 -6.79 32.99 19.68
N ARG A 65 -6.40 33.46 20.86
CA ARG A 65 -5.10 34.10 21.14
C ARG A 65 -4.03 33.12 21.61
N GLY A 66 -4.35 31.82 21.70
CA GLY A 66 -3.43 30.78 22.18
C GLY A 66 -3.27 30.71 23.70
N GLU A 67 -4.07 31.45 24.46
CA GLU A 67 -4.04 31.43 25.93
C GLU A 67 -4.97 30.34 26.46
N GLN A 68 -4.51 29.63 27.48
CA GLN A 68 -5.29 28.59 28.15
C GLN A 68 -6.49 29.20 28.87
N THR A 69 -7.69 28.95 28.36
CA THR A 69 -8.95 29.47 28.92
C THR A 69 -9.51 28.57 30.02
N GLY A 70 -8.91 27.39 30.21
CA GLY A 70 -9.28 26.40 31.22
C GLY A 70 -9.51 25.01 30.65
N ARG A 71 -10.14 24.13 31.43
CA ARG A 71 -10.39 22.74 31.04
C ARG A 71 -11.44 22.65 29.93
N CYS A 72 -11.13 21.89 28.88
CA CYS A 72 -12.04 21.65 27.77
C CYS A 72 -13.25 20.80 28.23
N PRO A 73 -14.50 21.20 27.86
CA PRO A 73 -15.69 20.42 28.19
C PRO A 73 -15.74 19.07 27.47
N GLY A 74 -15.00 18.93 26.35
CA GLY A 74 -14.85 17.66 25.63
C GLY A 74 -13.81 16.71 26.24
N GLY A 75 -13.11 17.12 27.29
CA GLY A 75 -12.21 16.23 28.03
C GLY A 75 -12.99 15.18 28.83
N ASN A 76 -12.41 13.99 29.04
CA ASN A 76 -13.04 12.87 29.75
C ASN A 76 -14.38 12.38 29.13
N GLN A 77 -14.65 12.71 27.87
CA GLN A 77 -15.80 12.17 27.16
C GLN A 77 -15.57 10.68 26.85
N GLN A 78 -16.58 9.84 27.09
CA GLN A 78 -16.54 8.43 26.77
C GLN A 78 -16.63 8.23 25.25
N VAL A 79 -15.86 7.29 24.73
CA VAL A 79 -15.76 6.96 23.32
C VAL A 79 -16.05 5.47 23.15
N GLU A 80 -16.92 5.15 22.21
CA GLU A 80 -17.23 3.79 21.81
C GLU A 80 -16.46 3.48 20.53
N VAL A 81 -15.54 2.52 20.60
CA VAL A 81 -14.74 2.06 19.46
C VAL A 81 -15.53 0.98 18.72
N ASP A 82 -16.38 1.40 17.80
CA ASP A 82 -17.31 0.55 17.04
C ASP A 82 -16.84 0.25 15.61
N ILE A 83 -15.62 0.68 15.25
CA ILE A 83 -15.03 0.48 13.93
C ILE A 83 -13.64 -0.15 14.06
N ALA A 84 -13.39 -1.18 13.24
CA ALA A 84 -12.09 -1.84 13.14
C ALA A 84 -11.07 -0.94 12.41
N PRO A 85 -9.77 -0.99 12.77
CA PRO A 85 -8.71 -0.18 12.15
C PRO A 85 -8.64 -0.35 10.63
N GLU A 86 -8.83 -1.57 10.11
CA GLU A 86 -8.81 -1.87 8.67
C GLU A 86 -9.99 -1.19 7.96
N ARG A 87 -11.17 -1.21 8.59
CA ARG A 87 -12.37 -0.55 8.07
C ARG A 87 -12.25 0.96 8.10
N TRP A 88 -11.63 1.53 9.13
CA TRP A 88 -11.29 2.95 9.17
C TRP A 88 -10.31 3.32 8.04
N ALA A 89 -9.23 2.55 7.85
CA ALA A 89 -8.23 2.79 6.82
C ALA A 89 -8.84 2.73 5.40
N ALA A 90 -9.73 1.76 5.15
CA ALA A 90 -10.46 1.65 3.89
C ALA A 90 -11.37 2.88 3.65
N ARG A 91 -12.09 3.36 4.68
CA ARG A 91 -12.90 4.58 4.58
C ARG A 91 -12.05 5.82 4.32
N LEU A 92 -10.89 5.95 4.99
CA LEU A 92 -9.99 7.09 4.83
C LEU A 92 -9.43 7.12 3.40
N ARG A 93 -8.98 5.98 2.89
CA ARG A 93 -8.51 5.85 1.50
C ARG A 93 -9.59 6.24 0.51
N ARG A 94 -10.83 5.78 0.71
CA ARG A 94 -11.96 6.16 -0.15
C ARG A 94 -12.20 7.67 -0.14
N GLN A 95 -12.24 8.29 1.04
CA GLN A 95 -12.40 9.74 1.18
C GLN A 95 -11.28 10.51 0.48
N GLN A 96 -10.02 10.04 0.57
CA GLN A 96 -8.89 10.64 -0.13
C GLN A 96 -9.00 10.52 -1.65
N LEU A 97 -9.42 9.36 -2.17
CA LEU A 97 -9.66 9.16 -3.60
C LEU A 97 -10.80 10.06 -4.11
N ASP A 98 -11.86 10.22 -3.31
CA ASP A 98 -12.97 11.10 -3.63
C ASP A 98 -12.58 12.59 -3.56
N ALA A 99 -11.61 12.95 -2.73
CA ALA A 99 -11.09 14.32 -2.62
C ALA A 99 -10.11 14.71 -3.74
N LEU A 100 -9.63 13.75 -4.56
CA LEU A 100 -8.70 14.05 -5.66
C LEU A 100 -9.37 14.92 -6.73
N PRO A 101 -8.78 16.08 -7.09
CA PRO A 101 -9.35 17.01 -8.05
C PRO A 101 -9.42 16.39 -9.46
N ALA A 102 -10.48 16.75 -10.20
CA ALA A 102 -10.81 16.28 -11.55
C ALA A 102 -9.63 16.12 -12.55
N PRO A 103 -8.58 16.98 -12.60
CA PRO A 103 -7.45 16.77 -13.51
C PRO A 103 -6.65 15.48 -13.25
N THR A 104 -6.68 14.90 -12.05
CA THR A 104 -6.08 13.58 -11.76
C THR A 104 -7.02 12.42 -12.11
N ARG A 105 -8.30 12.70 -12.35
CA ARG A 105 -9.32 11.75 -12.84
C ARG A 105 -9.45 11.77 -14.36
N ARG A 106 -8.39 12.15 -15.09
CA ARG A 106 -8.42 12.06 -16.55
C ARG A 106 -8.59 10.58 -16.91
N ALA A 107 -9.76 10.24 -17.46
CA ALA A 107 -9.96 8.97 -18.12
C ALA A 107 -8.81 8.78 -19.11
N ALA A 108 -8.22 7.59 -19.13
CA ALA A 108 -7.15 7.27 -20.05
C ALA A 108 -7.62 7.61 -21.47
N THR A 109 -6.99 8.60 -22.10
CA THR A 109 -7.23 8.90 -23.50
C THR A 109 -6.80 7.65 -24.27
N GLN A 110 -7.78 6.90 -24.78
CA GLN A 110 -7.50 5.78 -25.65
C GLN A 110 -6.98 6.34 -26.96
N HIS A 111 -5.65 6.42 -27.08
CA HIS A 111 -5.02 6.63 -28.37
C HIS A 111 -5.21 5.35 -29.18
N TYR A 112 -6.19 5.36 -30.08
CA TYR A 112 -6.37 4.26 -31.02
C TYR A 112 -5.10 4.16 -31.86
N LYS A 113 -4.41 3.02 -31.80
CA LYS A 113 -3.35 2.75 -32.77
C LYS A 113 -4.04 2.65 -34.12
N PRO A 114 -3.72 3.53 -35.10
CA PRO A 114 -4.24 3.36 -36.45
C PRO A 114 -3.92 1.92 -36.86
N LEU A 115 -4.97 1.17 -37.21
CA LEU A 115 -4.79 -0.16 -37.78
C LEU A 115 -3.89 0.01 -39.00
N PRO A 116 -2.75 -0.70 -39.09
CA PRO A 116 -1.96 -0.66 -40.30
C PRO A 116 -2.87 -1.06 -41.46
N ALA A 117 -2.69 -0.41 -42.62
CA ALA A 117 -3.38 -0.82 -43.83
C ALA A 117 -3.20 -2.34 -43.99
N GLN A 118 -4.28 -3.05 -44.32
CA GLN A 118 -4.23 -4.49 -44.58
C GLN A 118 -3.02 -4.73 -45.50
N PRO A 119 -2.02 -5.52 -45.07
CA PRO A 119 -0.90 -5.82 -45.93
C PRO A 119 -1.48 -6.38 -47.23
N GLY A 120 -1.05 -5.83 -48.36
CA GLY A 120 -1.46 -6.36 -49.66
C GLY A 120 -1.23 -7.88 -49.66
N PRO A 121 -2.08 -8.67 -50.33
CA PRO A 121 -1.98 -10.12 -50.31
C PRO A 121 -0.56 -10.50 -50.75
N VAL A 122 0.23 -10.97 -49.78
CA VAL A 122 1.56 -11.50 -50.03
C VAL A 122 1.35 -12.87 -50.65
N HIS A 123 1.12 -12.89 -51.95
CA HIS A 123 1.28 -14.10 -52.77
C HIS A 123 2.76 -14.39 -52.96
N LEU A 124 3.52 -14.43 -51.86
CA LEU A 124 4.83 -15.05 -51.86
C LEU A 124 4.61 -16.38 -51.15
N MET A 125 4.43 -17.45 -51.92
CA MET A 125 4.79 -18.76 -51.40
C MET A 125 6.21 -18.61 -50.86
N PRO A 126 6.47 -18.95 -49.59
CA PRO A 126 7.85 -19.05 -49.13
C PRO A 126 8.51 -19.99 -50.13
N THR A 127 9.48 -19.49 -50.90
CA THR A 127 10.36 -20.38 -51.62
C THR A 127 10.89 -21.34 -50.57
N PRO A 128 10.71 -22.67 -50.75
CA PRO A 128 11.24 -23.63 -49.81
C PRO A 128 12.69 -23.27 -49.60
N ARG A 129 13.09 -23.07 -48.34
CA ARG A 129 14.51 -22.97 -48.01
C ARG A 129 15.16 -24.18 -48.69
N PRO A 130 16.17 -24.00 -49.58
CA PRO A 130 16.81 -25.15 -50.19
C PRO A 130 17.26 -26.05 -49.04
N GLU A 131 16.80 -27.30 -49.06
CA GLU A 131 17.32 -28.34 -48.19
C GLU A 131 18.76 -28.58 -48.62
N VAL A 132 19.66 -27.78 -48.06
CA VAL A 132 21.08 -28.04 -48.16
C VAL A 132 21.36 -29.15 -47.16
N GLU A 133 21.50 -30.36 -47.67
CA GLU A 133 22.03 -31.47 -46.88
C GLU A 133 23.49 -31.17 -46.56
N TYR A 134 23.72 -30.62 -45.38
CA TYR A 134 25.07 -30.45 -44.87
C TYR A 134 25.64 -31.80 -44.49
N THR A 135 26.83 -32.10 -44.99
CA THR A 135 27.64 -33.21 -44.49
C THR A 135 27.96 -33.04 -43.01
N SER A 136 28.29 -34.12 -42.32
CA SER A 136 28.67 -34.07 -40.90
C SER A 136 29.84 -33.13 -40.65
N SER A 137 30.81 -33.05 -41.58
CA SER A 137 31.95 -32.14 -41.51
C SER A 137 31.56 -30.67 -41.66
N GLU A 138 30.64 -30.35 -42.57
CA GLU A 138 30.16 -28.96 -42.76
C GLU A 138 29.36 -28.48 -41.56
N ARG A 139 28.56 -29.36 -40.95
CA ARG A 139 27.88 -29.11 -39.67
C ARG A 139 28.87 -28.82 -38.54
N ILE A 140 29.95 -29.60 -38.44
CA ILE A 140 31.00 -29.39 -37.43
C ILE A 140 31.65 -28.02 -37.63
N GLN A 141 31.97 -27.66 -38.87
CA GLN A 141 32.58 -26.36 -39.17
C GLN A 141 31.63 -25.19 -38.84
N GLN A 142 30.35 -25.29 -39.21
CA GLN A 142 29.34 -24.27 -38.85
C GLN A 142 29.24 -24.07 -37.33
N TRP A 143 29.29 -25.16 -36.55
CA TRP A 143 29.30 -25.06 -35.10
C TRP A 143 30.60 -24.45 -34.57
N ALA A 144 31.75 -24.80 -35.15
CA ALA A 144 33.03 -24.21 -34.78
C ALA A 144 33.03 -22.68 -35.00
N ASP A 145 32.44 -22.21 -36.10
CA ASP A 145 32.35 -20.77 -36.42
C ASP A 145 31.47 -19.99 -35.41
N VAL A 146 30.45 -20.63 -34.83
CA VAL A 146 29.50 -20.00 -33.89
C VAL A 146 29.88 -20.23 -32.42
N LEU A 147 30.75 -21.21 -32.14
CA LEU A 147 31.08 -21.66 -30.78
C LEU A 147 31.59 -20.51 -29.90
N GLY A 148 32.53 -19.71 -30.42
CA GLY A 148 33.10 -18.58 -29.67
C GLY A 148 32.08 -17.50 -29.33
N ALA A 149 31.13 -17.21 -30.23
CA ALA A 149 30.05 -16.25 -29.97
C ALA A 149 29.05 -16.80 -28.93
N ALA A 150 28.79 -18.11 -28.97
CA ALA A 150 27.94 -18.77 -27.99
C ALA A 150 28.61 -18.79 -26.59
N GLU A 151 29.92 -19.03 -26.53
CA GLU A 151 30.71 -19.00 -25.29
C GLU A 151 30.76 -17.60 -24.69
N ASP A 152 31.06 -16.56 -25.48
CA ASP A 152 31.04 -15.16 -25.02
C ASP A 152 29.66 -14.77 -24.47
N MET A 153 28.59 -15.14 -25.18
CA MET A 153 27.23 -14.88 -24.70
C MET A 153 26.90 -15.65 -23.41
N ASN A 154 27.40 -16.88 -23.25
CA ASN A 154 27.25 -17.64 -22.02
C ASN A 154 28.06 -17.02 -20.86
N GLN A 155 29.26 -16.52 -21.12
CA GLN A 155 30.09 -15.85 -20.12
C GLN A 155 29.41 -14.58 -19.61
N ARG A 156 28.86 -13.74 -20.51
CA ARG A 156 28.08 -12.55 -20.14
C ARG A 156 26.81 -12.87 -19.35
N ARG A 157 26.19 -14.03 -19.58
CA ARG A 157 25.04 -14.50 -18.79
C ARG A 157 25.45 -15.04 -17.41
N ALA A 158 26.66 -15.57 -17.29
CA ALA A 158 27.21 -16.10 -16.05
C ALA A 158 27.80 -14.99 -15.15
N GLU A 159 28.17 -13.84 -15.72
CA GLU A 159 28.60 -12.67 -14.96
C GLU A 159 27.47 -12.21 -14.02
N PRO A 160 27.67 -12.29 -12.69
CA PRO A 160 26.68 -11.80 -11.74
C PRO A 160 26.55 -10.29 -11.92
N LEU A 161 25.31 -9.82 -12.02
CA LEU A 161 25.02 -8.38 -12.02
C LEU A 161 25.57 -7.80 -10.70
N LEU A 162 26.57 -6.92 -10.78
CA LEU A 162 27.17 -6.26 -9.62
C LEU A 162 26.17 -5.28 -9.00
N GLY A 163 25.76 -5.53 -7.75
CA GLY A 163 24.86 -4.70 -6.94
C GLY A 163 23.46 -5.29 -6.74
N ASP A 164 22.61 -4.61 -5.95
CA ASP A 164 21.18 -4.91 -5.73
C ASP A 164 20.32 -4.64 -6.99
N ILE A 165 20.82 -4.97 -8.18
CA ILE A 165 20.11 -4.78 -9.44
C ILE A 165 19.19 -5.97 -9.64
N ILE A 166 17.97 -5.83 -9.13
CA ILE A 166 16.86 -6.73 -9.39
C ILE A 166 16.53 -6.65 -10.89
N GLY A 167 16.87 -7.70 -11.64
CA GLY A 167 16.46 -7.83 -13.04
C GLY A 167 14.93 -7.75 -13.18
N PRO A 168 14.39 -7.36 -14.34
CA PRO A 168 12.96 -7.13 -14.54
C PRO A 168 12.08 -8.39 -14.38
N ILE A 169 12.70 -9.58 -14.32
CA ILE A 169 12.03 -10.86 -14.18
C ILE A 169 12.41 -11.45 -12.83
N ARG A 170 11.48 -11.43 -11.87
CA ARG A 170 11.63 -12.20 -10.63
C ARG A 170 11.41 -13.67 -10.97
N GLY A 171 12.44 -14.50 -10.77
CA GLY A 171 12.24 -15.95 -10.74
C GLY A 171 11.26 -16.30 -9.60
N LEU A 172 10.31 -17.18 -9.87
CA LEU A 172 9.50 -17.80 -8.82
C LEU A 172 10.44 -18.57 -7.87
N GLU A 173 10.30 -18.36 -6.57
CA GLU A 173 10.97 -19.19 -5.57
C GLU A 173 10.44 -20.62 -5.73
N VAL A 174 11.26 -21.51 -6.28
CA VAL A 174 10.95 -22.94 -6.39
C VAL A 174 11.40 -23.59 -5.08
N PRO A 175 10.49 -24.16 -4.26
CA PRO A 175 10.87 -24.86 -3.06
C PRO A 175 11.81 -26.02 -3.38
N THR A 176 13.01 -26.01 -2.80
CA THR A 176 14.05 -27.04 -3.01
C THR A 176 13.90 -28.25 -2.10
N ASP A 177 12.98 -28.21 -1.14
CA ASP A 177 12.72 -29.34 -0.25
C ASP A 177 11.93 -30.43 -1.00
N ARG A 178 12.63 -31.53 -1.31
CA ARG A 178 11.98 -32.80 -1.64
C ARG A 178 11.09 -33.18 -0.45
N PRO A 179 9.77 -33.35 -0.62
CA PRO A 179 8.95 -33.89 0.46
C PRO A 179 9.47 -35.30 0.77
N SER A 180 9.91 -35.51 2.01
CA SER A 180 10.23 -36.84 2.51
C SER A 180 8.96 -37.68 2.42
N ARG A 181 9.03 -38.77 1.65
CA ARG A 181 7.99 -39.80 1.66
C ARG A 181 7.98 -40.41 3.06
N ALA A 182 6.96 -40.09 3.85
CA ALA A 182 6.69 -40.81 5.09
C ALA A 182 6.37 -42.28 4.75
N ALA A 183 7.10 -43.19 5.38
CA ALA A 183 6.86 -44.63 5.38
C ALA A 183 5.96 -44.99 6.58
#